data_AF-A0AA96JB33-F1
#
_entry.id   AF-A0AA96JB33-F1
#
_cell.length_a   1.000
_cell.length_b   1.000
_cell.length_c   1.000
_cell.angle_alpha   90.00
_cell.angle_beta   90.00
_cell.angle_gamma   90.00
#
_symmetry.space_group_name_H-M   'P 1'
#
loop_
_entity.id
_entity.type
_entity.pdbx_description
1 polymer ?
#
loop_
_entity_poly.entity_id
_entity_poly.type
_entity_poly.pdbx_seq_one_letter_code
_entity_poly.pdbx_strand_id
1 'polypeptide(L)'
;MAGSAELSRPVGGPMRRSLAIWAGATLLLAGCADSPPMAPGATQDHGVPGAVVSVETGVLYYPACGNEVLWDGAAWYPFSPSNLDEYPSDPIPAWAHASGRPDAASDSGVSAVAYVPAVVAPGPGDDKGTLVTYAGALAYWESNSGDLSTWLTRHEITYGWVC
;
A
#
# COMPACT_ATOMS: atom_id res chain seq x y z
N MET A 1 55.54 56.17 57.22
CA MET A 1 56.02 55.34 58.34
C MET A 1 55.10 54.15 58.48
N ALA A 2 55.70 52.97 58.66
CA ALA A 2 55.10 51.63 58.79
C ALA A 2 54.41 51.09 57.51
N GLY A 3 54.79 49.97 56.89
CA GLY A 3 55.70 48.91 57.28
C GLY A 3 54.96 47.57 57.41
N SER A 4 55.35 46.62 56.56
CA SER A 4 55.21 45.16 56.72
C SER A 4 53.84 44.50 56.52
N ALA A 5 53.74 43.63 55.50
CA ALA A 5 53.73 42.19 55.72
C ALA A 5 53.76 41.43 54.38
N GLU A 6 54.79 40.61 54.24
CA GLU A 6 55.05 39.62 53.21
C GLU A 6 54.14 38.41 53.42
N LEU A 7 53.47 37.90 52.38
CA LEU A 7 52.93 36.55 52.40
C LEU A 7 53.06 35.89 51.02
N SER A 8 54.14 35.13 50.88
CA SER A 8 54.37 34.13 49.84
C SER A 8 53.17 33.20 49.70
N ARG A 9 52.71 33.00 48.46
CA ARG A 9 51.80 31.92 48.11
C ARG A 9 52.46 30.93 47.14
N PRO A 10 52.26 29.62 47.35
CA PRO A 10 52.99 28.55 46.67
C PRO A 10 52.56 28.34 45.22
N VAL A 11 53.56 27.95 44.42
CA VAL A 11 53.46 27.39 43.07
C VAL A 11 52.84 25.99 43.17
N GLY A 12 51.67 25.78 42.54
CA GLY A 12 51.00 24.48 42.43
C GLY A 12 50.52 24.27 41.00
N GLY A 13 51.03 23.22 40.35
CA GLY A 13 50.89 22.93 38.93
C GLY A 13 49.50 22.48 38.44
N PRO A 14 49.38 22.20 37.12
CA PRO A 14 48.10 21.96 36.46
C PRO A 14 47.49 20.60 36.83
N MET A 15 46.38 20.63 37.57
CA MET A 15 45.57 19.45 37.84
C MET A 15 44.70 19.13 36.63
N ARG A 16 45.21 18.25 35.76
CA ARG A 16 44.43 17.61 34.68
C ARG A 16 43.31 16.78 35.31
N ARG A 17 42.07 17.27 35.26
CA ARG A 17 40.88 16.49 35.59
C ARG A 17 40.46 15.71 34.35
N SER A 18 40.83 14.43 34.35
CA SER A 18 40.37 13.42 33.40
C SER A 18 39.02 12.84 33.84
N LEU A 19 38.14 12.62 32.85
CA LEU A 19 36.95 11.75 32.83
C LEU A 19 35.79 12.12 33.79
N ALA A 20 34.51 11.92 33.44
CA ALA A 20 33.92 10.97 32.52
C ALA A 20 32.71 11.57 31.78
N ILE A 21 32.73 11.52 30.45
CA ILE A 21 31.55 11.74 29.61
C ILE A 21 30.82 10.41 29.58
N TRP A 22 29.71 10.29 30.32
CA TRP A 22 28.75 9.20 30.12
C TRP A 22 27.98 9.49 28.84
N ALA A 23 28.51 9.00 27.70
CA ALA A 23 27.73 8.88 26.49
C ALA A 23 26.72 7.75 26.69
N GLY A 24 25.55 8.07 27.22
CA GLY A 24 24.39 7.19 27.19
C GLY A 24 23.98 6.97 25.74
N ALA A 25 24.46 5.88 25.15
CA ALA A 25 23.99 5.40 23.86
C ALA A 25 22.59 4.81 24.06
N THR A 26 21.56 5.65 23.97
CA THR A 26 20.18 5.19 23.83
C THR A 26 20.05 4.58 22.43
N LEU A 27 20.21 3.27 22.31
CA LEU A 27 19.79 2.55 21.11
C LEU A 27 18.27 2.68 21.00
N LEU A 28 17.82 3.64 20.19
CA LEU A 28 16.47 3.62 19.63
C LEU A 28 16.41 2.40 18.72
N LEU A 29 15.82 1.31 19.22
CA LEU A 29 15.30 0.24 18.39
C LEU A 29 14.20 0.84 17.50
N ALA A 30 14.59 1.40 16.36
CA ALA A 30 13.70 1.59 15.23
C ALA A 30 13.34 0.19 14.73
N GLY A 31 12.37 -0.44 15.40
CA GLY A 31 11.77 -1.66 14.90
C GLY A 31 11.07 -1.31 13.60
N CYS A 32 11.58 -1.85 12.49
CA CYS A 32 10.80 -1.97 11.27
C CYS A 32 9.56 -2.81 11.65
N ALA A 33 8.43 -2.15 11.89
CA ALA A 33 7.18 -2.85 12.08
C ALA A 33 6.74 -3.33 10.70
N ASP A 34 7.12 -4.56 10.36
CA ASP A 34 6.49 -5.27 9.25
C ASP A 34 5.00 -5.34 9.55
N SER A 35 4.19 -4.86 8.60
CA SER A 35 2.74 -4.94 8.74
C SER A 35 2.34 -6.43 8.76
N PRO A 36 1.48 -6.85 9.70
CA PRO A 36 1.06 -8.24 9.75
C PRO A 36 0.36 -8.63 8.45
N PRO A 37 0.52 -9.87 7.96
CA PRO A 37 -0.19 -10.32 6.78
C PRO A 37 -1.72 -10.16 6.94
N MET A 38 -2.37 -9.64 5.91
CA MET A 38 -3.81 -9.46 5.88
C MET A 38 -4.53 -10.80 5.84
N ALA A 39 -5.54 -10.96 6.70
CA ALA A 39 -6.43 -12.11 6.74
C ALA A 39 -7.56 -11.99 5.68
N PRO A 40 -8.19 -13.10 5.26
CA PRO A 40 -9.33 -13.05 4.34
C PRO A 40 -10.47 -12.17 4.89
N GLY A 41 -10.99 -11.27 4.04
CA GLY A 41 -12.11 -10.38 4.39
C GLY A 41 -11.78 -9.27 5.41
N ALA A 42 -10.51 -9.11 5.80
CA ALA A 42 -10.11 -7.99 6.65
C ALA A 42 -10.26 -6.65 5.90
N THR A 43 -10.77 -5.64 6.60
CA THR A 43 -10.89 -4.28 6.08
C THR A 43 -9.69 -3.43 6.48
N GLN A 44 -9.30 -2.48 5.64
CA GLN A 44 -8.20 -1.54 5.89
C GLN A 44 -8.59 -0.12 5.50
N ASP A 45 -7.96 0.86 6.14
CA ASP A 45 -8.01 2.27 5.77
C ASP A 45 -6.71 2.64 5.05
N HIS A 46 -6.82 2.96 3.76
CA HIS A 46 -5.73 3.48 2.94
C HIS A 46 -5.98 4.93 2.49
N GLY A 47 -6.90 5.63 3.16
CA GLY A 47 -7.38 6.95 2.82
C GLY A 47 -8.66 6.91 1.98
N VAL A 48 -8.94 8.06 1.35
CA VAL A 48 -10.15 8.29 0.54
C VAL A 48 -9.74 8.56 -0.91
N PRO A 49 -10.44 7.99 -1.92
CA PRO A 49 -10.19 8.30 -3.32
C PRO A 49 -10.32 9.80 -3.60
N GLY A 50 -9.29 10.40 -4.21
CA GLY A 50 -9.33 11.78 -4.66
C GLY A 50 -10.02 11.95 -6.02
N ALA A 51 -9.56 12.89 -6.84
CA ALA A 51 -10.05 13.03 -8.21
C ALA A 51 -9.66 11.83 -9.08
N VAL A 52 -10.47 11.49 -10.08
CA VAL A 52 -10.12 10.50 -11.12
C VAL A 52 -8.90 11.01 -11.89
N VAL A 53 -7.90 10.14 -12.02
CA VAL A 53 -6.63 10.40 -12.72
C VAL A 53 -6.61 9.73 -14.09
N SER A 54 -7.02 8.48 -14.18
CA SER A 54 -7.13 7.74 -15.44
C SER A 54 -8.31 6.77 -15.41
N VAL A 55 -8.79 6.42 -16.60
CA VAL A 55 -9.73 5.33 -16.82
C VAL A 55 -9.21 4.51 -17.99
N GLU A 56 -9.06 3.21 -17.75
CA GLU A 56 -8.44 2.29 -18.70
C GLU A 56 -9.36 1.07 -18.86
N THR A 57 -9.76 0.79 -20.10
CA THR A 57 -10.67 -0.30 -20.44
C THR A 57 -9.91 -1.50 -20.97
N GLY A 58 -10.43 -2.70 -20.76
CA GLY A 58 -9.82 -3.94 -21.24
C GLY A 58 -8.61 -4.37 -20.42
N VAL A 59 -8.51 -3.90 -19.17
CA VAL A 59 -7.45 -4.27 -18.24
C VAL A 59 -7.65 -5.71 -17.79
N LEU A 60 -6.65 -6.56 -18.03
CA LEU A 60 -6.63 -7.97 -17.65
C LEU A 60 -6.44 -8.12 -16.14
N TYR A 61 -7.43 -8.69 -15.47
CA TYR A 61 -7.38 -8.97 -14.05
C TYR A 61 -8.51 -9.92 -13.65
N TYR A 62 -8.24 -10.81 -12.69
CA TYR A 62 -9.22 -11.77 -12.19
C TYR A 62 -9.05 -11.93 -10.67
N PRO A 63 -9.81 -11.16 -9.86
CA PRO A 63 -9.72 -11.18 -8.40
C PRO A 63 -10.58 -12.30 -7.80
N ALA A 64 -10.28 -13.55 -8.15
CA ALA A 64 -11.12 -14.67 -7.75
C ALA A 64 -11.15 -14.89 -6.23
N CYS A 65 -10.08 -14.49 -5.57
CA CYS A 65 -9.86 -14.70 -4.16
C CYS A 65 -9.83 -13.40 -3.37
N GLY A 66 -9.40 -12.30 -3.99
CA GLY A 66 -9.21 -11.01 -3.33
C GLY A 66 -7.81 -10.84 -2.74
N ASN A 67 -6.83 -11.64 -3.17
CA ASN A 67 -5.40 -11.44 -2.90
C ASN A 67 -4.55 -11.37 -4.17
N GLU A 68 -5.16 -11.46 -5.35
CA GLU A 68 -4.47 -11.38 -6.63
C GLU A 68 -4.01 -9.94 -6.87
N VAL A 69 -2.71 -9.73 -7.03
CA VAL A 69 -2.15 -8.41 -7.34
C VAL A 69 -2.35 -8.09 -8.82
N LEU A 70 -2.97 -6.95 -9.12
CA LEU A 70 -3.06 -6.43 -10.48
C LEU A 70 -1.73 -5.75 -10.85
N TRP A 71 -1.19 -6.08 -12.03
CA TRP A 71 0.03 -5.47 -12.56
C TRP A 71 -0.28 -4.62 -13.80
N ASP A 72 -0.13 -3.31 -13.67
CA ASP A 72 -0.31 -2.35 -14.76
C ASP A 72 0.71 -1.21 -14.63
N GLY A 73 1.94 -1.49 -15.07
CA GLY A 73 3.11 -0.63 -14.83
C GLY A 73 3.55 -0.51 -13.35
N ALA A 74 2.64 -0.81 -12.41
CA ALA A 74 2.85 -0.88 -10.97
C ALA A 74 1.96 -1.98 -10.35
N ALA A 75 2.31 -2.39 -9.13
CA ALA A 75 1.49 -3.31 -8.34
C ALA A 75 0.30 -2.59 -7.72
N TRP A 76 -0.87 -3.23 -7.83
CA TRP A 76 -2.12 -2.80 -7.24
C TRP A 76 -2.67 -3.94 -6.39
N TYR A 77 -2.78 -3.68 -5.09
CA TYR A 77 -3.12 -4.67 -4.08
C TYR A 77 -4.62 -4.58 -3.73
N PRO A 78 -5.41 -5.65 -3.90
CA PRO A 78 -6.82 -5.66 -3.52
C PRO A 78 -7.01 -5.52 -2.01
N PHE A 79 -8.01 -4.73 -1.62
CA PHE A 79 -8.40 -4.57 -0.22
C PHE A 79 -9.89 -4.23 -0.10
N SER A 80 -10.43 -4.37 1.11
CA SER A 80 -11.78 -3.89 1.46
C SER A 80 -11.66 -2.61 2.29
N PRO A 81 -12.20 -1.47 1.85
CA PRO A 81 -12.18 -0.24 2.64
C PRO A 81 -12.95 -0.39 3.96
N SER A 82 -12.39 0.11 5.05
CA SER A 82 -13.09 0.18 6.34
C SER A 82 -14.05 1.39 6.47
N ASN A 83 -13.93 2.36 5.58
CA ASN A 83 -14.66 3.64 5.51
C ASN A 83 -15.39 3.80 4.17
N LEU A 84 -16.12 2.76 3.75
CA LEU A 84 -16.75 2.70 2.42
C LEU A 84 -17.76 3.83 2.17
N ASP A 85 -18.32 4.44 3.21
CA ASP A 85 -19.22 5.59 3.12
C ASP A 85 -18.54 6.87 2.62
N GLU A 86 -17.21 6.94 2.69
CA GLU A 86 -16.41 8.05 2.16
C GLU A 86 -16.01 7.84 0.69
N TYR A 87 -16.30 6.68 0.11
CA TYR A 87 -15.95 6.34 -1.26
C TYR A 87 -17.06 6.74 -2.24
N PRO A 88 -16.74 6.95 -3.54
CA PRO A 88 -17.76 7.20 -4.55
C PRO A 88 -18.81 6.08 -4.57
N SER A 89 -20.09 6.45 -4.56
CA SER A 89 -21.20 5.50 -4.73
C SER A 89 -21.28 4.90 -6.13
N ASP A 90 -20.70 5.61 -7.11
CA ASP A 90 -20.50 5.15 -8.48
C ASP A 90 -19.01 5.30 -8.83
N PRO A 91 -18.19 4.25 -8.62
CA PRO A 91 -16.74 4.32 -8.81
C PRO A 91 -16.31 4.36 -10.29
N ILE A 92 -17.20 4.10 -11.23
CA ILE A 92 -16.91 4.19 -12.65
C ILE A 92 -17.67 5.40 -13.21
N PRO A 93 -16.97 6.43 -13.72
CA PRO A 93 -17.65 7.59 -14.27
C PRO A 93 -18.61 7.19 -15.41
N ALA A 94 -19.80 7.80 -15.44
CA ALA A 94 -20.84 7.55 -16.46
C ALA A 94 -20.32 7.53 -17.91
N TRP A 95 -19.35 8.39 -18.25
CA TRP A 95 -18.77 8.45 -19.59
C TRP A 95 -17.91 7.23 -19.95
N ALA A 96 -17.33 6.54 -18.96
CA ALA A 96 -16.54 5.33 -19.15
C ALA A 96 -17.40 4.10 -19.43
N HIS A 97 -18.64 4.08 -18.91
CA HIS A 97 -19.63 3.07 -19.29
C HIS A 97 -20.06 3.22 -20.77
N ALA A 98 -20.02 4.44 -21.32
CA ALA A 98 -20.45 4.73 -22.68
C ALA A 98 -19.43 4.32 -23.75
N SER A 99 -18.15 4.13 -23.41
CA SER A 99 -17.12 3.60 -24.32
C SER A 99 -17.34 2.13 -24.73
N GLY A 100 -18.42 1.51 -24.25
CA GLY A 100 -18.75 0.12 -24.53
C GLY A 100 -17.94 -0.77 -23.62
N ARG A 101 -18.61 -1.38 -22.64
CA ARG A 101 -18.16 -2.68 -22.10
C ARG A 101 -18.05 -3.56 -23.35
N PRO A 102 -16.86 -3.99 -23.81
CA PRO A 102 -16.82 -4.89 -24.94
C PRO A 102 -17.69 -6.08 -24.53
N ASP A 103 -18.72 -6.34 -25.33
CA ASP A 103 -19.69 -7.39 -25.10
C ASP A 103 -18.92 -8.62 -24.59
N ALA A 104 -19.38 -9.29 -23.53
CA ALA A 104 -18.75 -10.50 -23.00
C ALA A 104 -18.65 -11.65 -24.04
N ALA A 105 -19.05 -11.41 -25.28
CA ALA A 105 -18.87 -12.25 -26.44
C ALA A 105 -17.53 -11.95 -27.15
N SER A 106 -16.70 -12.99 -27.20
CA SER A 106 -15.54 -13.15 -28.11
C SER A 106 -14.20 -12.59 -27.63
N ASP A 107 -13.60 -13.28 -26.67
CA ASP A 107 -12.16 -13.55 -26.77
C ASP A 107 -11.86 -15.01 -26.41
N SER A 108 -11.95 -15.90 -27.42
CA SER A 108 -11.47 -17.28 -27.31
C SER A 108 -9.94 -17.27 -27.40
N GLY A 109 -9.29 -16.82 -26.34
CA GLY A 109 -7.84 -16.84 -26.16
C GLY A 109 -7.45 -17.76 -25.01
N VAL A 110 -7.44 -19.07 -25.24
CA VAL A 110 -6.90 -20.04 -24.28
C VAL A 110 -5.42 -19.75 -24.05
N SER A 111 -5.06 -19.37 -22.82
CA SER A 111 -3.69 -19.45 -22.34
C SER A 111 -3.70 -20.36 -21.11
N ALA A 112 -3.34 -21.63 -21.32
CA ALA A 112 -3.26 -22.62 -20.27
C ALA A 112 -2.10 -22.27 -19.32
N VAL A 113 -2.43 -21.86 -18.09
CA VAL A 113 -1.47 -21.77 -17.00
C VAL A 113 -1.72 -22.94 -16.04
N ALA A 114 -0.62 -23.60 -15.67
CA ALA A 114 -0.59 -24.87 -14.96
C ALA A 114 -1.24 -24.84 -13.56
N TYR A 115 -1.86 -25.97 -13.24
CA TYR A 115 -2.60 -26.34 -12.02
C TYR A 115 -1.98 -25.87 -10.69
N VAL A 116 -2.76 -25.09 -9.94
CA VAL A 116 -2.70 -24.85 -8.48
C VAL A 116 -4.16 -25.00 -7.99
N PRO A 117 -4.46 -25.65 -6.85
CA PRO A 117 -5.83 -26.05 -6.50
C PRO A 117 -6.72 -24.83 -6.22
N ALA A 118 -8.03 -24.87 -6.42
CA ALA A 118 -8.67 -24.85 -7.72
C ALA A 118 -9.57 -23.61 -7.75
N VAL A 119 -9.00 -22.46 -8.13
CA VAL A 119 -9.76 -21.26 -8.46
C VAL A 119 -10.62 -21.58 -9.68
N VAL A 120 -11.93 -21.34 -9.60
CA VAL A 120 -12.85 -21.55 -10.74
C VAL A 120 -12.35 -20.70 -11.91
N ALA A 121 -12.33 -21.26 -13.11
CA ALA A 121 -11.95 -20.50 -14.30
C ALA A 121 -12.90 -19.29 -14.47
N PRO A 122 -12.39 -18.13 -14.92
CA PRO A 122 -13.23 -16.96 -15.15
C PRO A 122 -14.36 -17.28 -16.12
N GLY A 123 -15.55 -16.79 -15.83
CA GLY A 123 -16.64 -16.74 -16.78
C GLY A 123 -16.37 -15.74 -17.91
N PRO A 124 -17.20 -15.71 -18.96
CA PRO A 124 -17.06 -14.74 -20.05
C PRO A 124 -17.08 -13.30 -19.54
N GLY A 125 -15.97 -12.57 -19.72
CA GLY A 125 -15.84 -11.17 -19.31
C GLY A 125 -15.44 -10.96 -17.85
N ASP A 126 -15.12 -12.01 -17.09
CA ASP A 126 -14.64 -11.93 -15.70
C ASP A 126 -13.14 -11.59 -15.59
N ASP A 127 -12.37 -11.79 -16.65
CA ASP A 127 -10.91 -11.65 -16.68
C ASP A 127 -10.41 -10.34 -17.30
N LYS A 128 -11.34 -9.50 -17.77
CA LYS A 128 -11.09 -8.19 -18.38
C LYS A 128 -12.06 -7.18 -17.79
N GLY A 129 -11.61 -5.96 -17.56
CA GLY A 129 -12.44 -4.95 -16.93
C GLY A 129 -12.01 -3.52 -17.21
N THR A 130 -12.64 -2.60 -16.48
CA THR A 130 -12.30 -1.18 -16.45
C THR A 130 -11.57 -0.87 -15.15
N LEU A 131 -10.37 -0.29 -15.25
CA LEU A 131 -9.60 0.23 -14.13
C LEU A 131 -9.76 1.75 -14.07
N VAL A 132 -10.25 2.26 -12.95
CA VAL A 132 -10.32 3.69 -12.64
C VAL A 132 -9.27 3.99 -11.59
N THR A 133 -8.27 4.80 -11.94
CA THR A 133 -7.25 5.24 -10.99
C THR A 133 -7.63 6.58 -10.40
N TYR A 134 -7.49 6.71 -9.09
CA TYR A 134 -7.75 7.91 -8.32
C TYR A 134 -6.47 8.53 -7.77
N ALA A 135 -6.51 9.84 -7.52
CA ALA A 135 -5.50 10.49 -6.69
C ALA A 135 -5.51 9.87 -5.29
N GLY A 136 -4.35 9.80 -4.64
CA GLY A 136 -4.19 9.11 -3.36
C GLY A 136 -3.75 7.64 -3.48
N ALA A 137 -3.30 7.21 -4.66
CA ALA A 137 -2.80 5.85 -4.91
C ALA A 137 -3.84 4.75 -4.65
N LEU A 138 -5.10 5.06 -4.97
CA LEU A 138 -6.24 4.16 -4.93
C LEU A 138 -6.77 3.93 -6.34
N ALA A 139 -7.35 2.77 -6.59
CA ALA A 139 -8.01 2.45 -7.84
C ALA A 139 -9.23 1.57 -7.59
N TYR A 140 -10.14 1.54 -8.55
CA TYR A 140 -11.27 0.63 -8.60
C TYR A 140 -11.22 -0.14 -9.90
N TRP A 141 -11.39 -1.46 -9.83
CA TRP A 141 -11.52 -2.30 -11.01
C TRP A 141 -12.89 -3.00 -11.00
N GLU A 142 -13.52 -3.08 -12.16
CA GLU A 142 -14.76 -3.84 -12.38
C GLU A 142 -14.65 -4.63 -13.67
N SER A 143 -15.06 -5.90 -13.63
CA SER A 143 -15.07 -6.78 -14.79
C SER A 143 -16.03 -6.32 -15.88
N ASN A 144 -15.85 -6.83 -17.09
CA ASN A 144 -16.77 -6.61 -18.20
C ASN A 144 -18.07 -7.40 -18.03
N SER A 145 -18.11 -8.44 -17.19
CA SER A 145 -19.36 -9.07 -16.74
C SER A 145 -20.13 -8.18 -15.75
N GLY A 146 -19.42 -7.41 -14.93
CA GLY A 146 -19.97 -6.65 -13.80
C GLY A 146 -20.20 -7.48 -12.54
N ASP A 147 -19.88 -8.77 -12.58
CA ASP A 147 -20.04 -9.67 -11.45
C ASP A 147 -18.86 -9.59 -10.47
N LEU A 148 -17.72 -9.07 -10.91
CA LEU A 148 -16.50 -8.93 -10.12
C LEU A 148 -16.06 -7.47 -10.07
N SER A 149 -15.78 -6.99 -8.86
CA SER A 149 -15.16 -5.69 -8.65
C SER A 149 -14.34 -5.66 -7.37
N THR A 150 -13.35 -4.77 -7.30
CA THR A 150 -12.55 -4.60 -6.09
C THR A 150 -11.89 -3.22 -6.02
N TRP A 151 -11.64 -2.76 -4.79
CA TRP A 151 -10.79 -1.62 -4.52
C TRP A 151 -9.34 -2.05 -4.44
N LEU A 152 -8.45 -1.22 -4.97
CA LEU A 152 -7.03 -1.47 -5.11
C LEU A 152 -6.24 -0.31 -4.50
N THR A 153 -5.09 -0.61 -3.91
CA THR A 153 -4.14 0.38 -3.39
C THR A 153 -2.73 0.11 -3.92
N ARG A 154 -1.88 1.15 -3.98
CA ARG A 154 -0.43 0.94 -4.21
C ARG A 154 0.35 0.75 -2.92
N HIS A 155 -0.29 0.90 -1.76
CA HIS A 155 0.33 0.50 -0.50
C HIS A 155 0.46 -1.02 -0.50
N GLU A 156 1.69 -1.51 -0.30
CA GLU A 156 1.95 -2.94 -0.32
C GLU A 156 1.17 -3.66 0.78
N ILE A 157 0.47 -4.73 0.39
CA ILE A 157 -0.25 -5.61 1.29
C ILE A 157 0.33 -7.01 1.16
N THR A 158 0.81 -7.55 2.27
CA THR A 158 1.17 -8.96 2.38
C THR A 158 -0.09 -9.74 2.73
N TYR A 159 -0.43 -10.79 1.98
CA TYR A 159 -1.58 -11.65 2.27
C TYR A 159 -1.12 -12.89 3.04
N GLY A 160 -1.79 -13.21 4.15
CA GLY A 160 -1.46 -14.36 5.00
C GLY A 160 -2.08 -15.68 4.52
N TRP A 161 -2.63 -15.72 3.31
CA TRP A 161 -3.48 -16.80 2.83
C TRP A 161 -3.39 -16.94 1.31
N VAL A 162 -3.73 -18.14 0.84
CA VAL A 162 -3.68 -18.56 -0.57
C VAL A 162 -5.00 -19.25 -0.89
N CYS A 163 -5.46 -19.07 -2.13
CA CYS A 163 -6.35 -19.99 -2.81
C CYS A 163 -5.50 -21.05 -3.50
#